data_AF-A0A530CGJ2-F1
#
_entry.id   AF-A0A530CGJ2-F1
#
_cell.length_a   1.000
_cell.length_b   1.000
_cell.length_c   1.000
_cell.angle_alpha   90.00
_cell.angle_beta   90.00
_cell.angle_gamma   90.00
#
_symmetry.space_group_name_H-M   'P 1'
#
loop_
_entity.id
_entity.type
_entity.pdbx_description
1 polymer ?
#
loop_
_entity_poly.entity_id
_entity_poly.type
_entity_poly.pdbx_seq_one_letter_code
_entity_poly.pdbx_strand_id
1 'polypeptide(L)'
;VLAQAQPAADKLAAAASSIADKDMKAKVKNLSDIAADVISRVEAKPASAPSVRRFLTYYVPQAAEVAEGYATLAKRRAPSQVRLSKVGAVITKLQDAFVHYADSLADSELGTLDVDLRLIQESLKEDIGR
;
A
#
# COMPACT_ATOMS: atom_id res chain seq x y z
N VAL A 1 -13.16 3.15 8.66
CA VAL A 1 -12.24 2.52 7.67
C VAL A 1 -10.81 2.61 8.16
N LEU A 2 -10.28 3.80 8.41
CA LEU A 2 -8.91 4.02 8.89
C LEU A 2 -8.57 3.31 10.21
N ALA A 3 -9.48 3.33 11.19
CA ALA A 3 -9.28 2.66 12.48
C ALA A 3 -9.03 1.14 12.40
N GLN A 4 -9.42 0.49 11.30
CA GLN A 4 -9.15 -0.94 11.05
C GLN A 4 -7.94 -1.16 10.14
N ALA A 5 -7.51 -0.14 9.40
CA ALA A 5 -6.42 -0.21 8.43
C ALA A 5 -5.05 -0.01 9.08
N GLN A 6 -4.94 0.94 10.02
CA GLN A 6 -3.67 1.24 10.69
C GLN A 6 -3.06 0.03 11.40
N PRO A 7 -3.81 -0.76 12.20
CA PRO A 7 -3.24 -1.93 12.86
C PRO A 7 -2.70 -2.99 11.88
N ALA A 8 -3.27 -3.08 10.68
CA ALA A 8 -2.80 -4.02 9.66
C ALA A 8 -1.52 -3.52 8.99
N ALA A 9 -1.39 -2.22 8.74
CA ALA A 9 -0.14 -1.61 8.27
C ALA A 9 0.98 -1.75 9.32
N ASP A 10 0.67 -1.53 10.60
CA ASP A 10 1.65 -1.71 11.69
C ASP A 10 2.13 -3.16 11.79
N LYS A 11 1.23 -4.14 11.60
CA LYS A 11 1.58 -5.56 11.54
C LYS A 11 2.53 -5.88 10.37
N LEU A 12 2.33 -5.28 9.20
CA LEU A 12 3.27 -5.42 8.07
C LEU A 12 4.66 -4.87 8.45
N ALA A 13 4.73 -3.68 9.04
CA ALA A 13 6.00 -3.08 9.48
C ALA A 13 6.72 -3.96 10.51
N ALA A 14 5.98 -4.50 11.48
CA ALA A 14 6.51 -5.41 12.50
C ALA A 14 7.01 -6.73 11.87
N ALA A 15 6.22 -7.32 10.96
CA ALA A 15 6.61 -8.52 10.23
C ALA A 15 7.91 -8.29 9.45
N ALA A 16 7.99 -7.21 8.66
CA ALA A 16 9.18 -6.83 7.89
C ALA A 16 10.42 -6.72 8.78
N SER A 17 10.31 -6.01 9.89
CA SER A 17 11.41 -5.79 10.84
C SER A 17 11.95 -7.10 11.41
N SER A 18 11.09 -8.12 11.52
CA SER A 18 11.40 -9.40 12.13
C SER A 18 11.95 -10.47 11.17
N ILE A 19 11.92 -10.21 9.86
CA ILE A 19 12.44 -11.11 8.81
C ILE A 19 13.97 -10.92 8.72
N ALA A 20 14.72 -12.01 8.62
CA ALA A 20 16.19 -11.96 8.47
C ALA A 20 16.63 -11.84 7.01
N ASP A 21 15.92 -12.50 6.10
CA ASP A 21 16.15 -12.44 4.66
C ASP A 21 15.95 -10.99 4.16
N LYS A 22 17.00 -10.40 3.57
CA LYS A 22 17.01 -8.98 3.20
C LYS A 22 16.03 -8.68 2.07
N ASP A 23 15.93 -9.56 1.08
CA ASP A 23 15.08 -9.35 -0.08
C ASP A 23 13.60 -9.47 0.33
N MET A 24 13.27 -10.50 1.13
CA MET A 24 11.92 -10.65 1.64
C MET A 24 11.54 -9.51 2.59
N LYS A 25 12.46 -9.08 3.46
CA LYS A 25 12.26 -7.89 4.31
C LYS A 25 11.92 -6.67 3.46
N ALA A 26 12.67 -6.41 2.39
CA ALA A 26 12.44 -5.26 1.53
C ALA A 26 11.05 -5.30 0.89
N LYS A 27 10.61 -6.48 0.41
CA LYS A 27 9.27 -6.66 -0.16
C LYS A 27 8.15 -6.40 0.84
N VAL A 28 8.23 -6.98 2.04
CA VAL A 28 7.23 -6.77 3.09
C VAL A 28 7.24 -5.32 3.59
N LYS A 29 8.42 -4.69 3.67
CA LYS A 29 8.52 -3.25 3.98
C LYS A 29 7.81 -2.42 2.90
N ASN A 30 8.01 -2.72 1.62
CA ASN A 30 7.35 -2.00 0.54
C ASN A 30 5.82 -2.12 0.60
N LEU A 31 5.27 -3.29 0.96
CA LEU A 31 3.84 -3.44 1.23
C LEU A 31 3.37 -2.52 2.36
N SER A 32 4.14 -2.45 3.45
CA SER A 32 3.86 -1.57 4.60
C SER A 32 3.88 -0.09 4.21
N ASP A 33 4.90 0.31 3.43
CA ASP A 33 5.07 1.70 3.00
C ASP A 33 3.90 2.14 2.11
N ILE A 34 3.48 1.30 1.17
CA ILE A 34 2.32 1.56 0.30
C ILE A 34 1.03 1.66 1.13
N ALA A 35 0.81 0.75 2.09
CA ALA A 35 -0.35 0.81 2.95
C ALA A 35 -0.39 2.11 3.77
N ALA A 36 0.75 2.54 4.31
CA ALA A 36 0.87 3.78 5.07
C ALA A 36 0.61 5.02 4.18
N ASP A 37 1.13 5.05 2.95
CA ASP A 37 0.89 6.13 1.99
C ASP A 37 -0.61 6.26 1.67
N VAL A 38 -1.29 5.15 1.37
CA VAL A 38 -2.73 5.16 1.08
C VAL A 38 -3.55 5.61 2.30
N ILE A 39 -3.19 5.19 3.51
CA ILE A 39 -3.82 5.67 4.75
C ILE A 39 -3.64 7.19 4.88
N SER A 40 -2.41 7.69 4.73
CA SER A 40 -2.09 9.12 4.80
C SER A 40 -2.87 9.95 3.77
N ARG A 41 -3.04 9.43 2.54
CA ARG A 41 -3.85 10.11 1.50
C ARG A 41 -5.33 10.19 1.86
N VAL A 42 -5.89 9.14 2.45
CA VAL A 42 -7.29 9.16 2.92
C VAL A 42 -7.47 10.08 4.11
N GLU A 43 -6.49 10.15 5.02
CA GLU A 43 -6.50 11.11 6.13
C GLU A 43 -6.48 12.55 5.62
N ALA A 44 -5.66 12.85 4.61
CA ALA A 44 -5.60 14.15 3.97
C ALA A 44 -6.86 14.48 3.15
N LYS A 45 -7.48 13.48 2.50
CA LYS A 45 -8.68 13.63 1.66
C LYS A 45 -9.71 12.55 1.99
N PRO A 46 -10.52 12.70 3.06
CA PRO A 46 -11.48 11.68 3.49
C PRO A 46 -12.50 11.27 2.43
N ALA A 47 -12.78 12.13 1.45
CA ALA A 47 -13.64 11.82 0.30
C ALA A 47 -13.11 10.68 -0.58
N SER A 48 -11.81 10.36 -0.54
CA SER A 48 -11.23 9.21 -1.26
C SER A 48 -11.44 7.87 -0.53
N ALA A 49 -11.90 7.88 0.73
CA ALA A 49 -12.06 6.67 1.52
C ALA A 49 -12.87 5.54 0.83
N PRO A 50 -13.96 5.80 0.08
CA PRO A 50 -14.71 4.75 -0.61
C PRO A 50 -13.90 4.02 -1.68
N SER A 51 -13.07 4.73 -2.47
CA SER A 51 -12.32 4.13 -3.59
C SER A 51 -11.23 3.18 -3.10
N VAL A 52 -10.68 3.45 -1.91
CA VAL A 52 -9.62 2.63 -1.30
C VAL A 52 -10.07 1.73 -0.16
N ARG A 53 -11.37 1.75 0.18
CA ARG A 53 -11.91 0.97 1.29
C ARG A 53 -11.55 -0.50 1.21
N ARG A 54 -11.77 -1.15 0.05
CA ARG A 54 -11.48 -2.59 -0.12
C ARG A 54 -10.00 -2.90 0.03
N PHE A 55 -9.13 -2.02 -0.48
CA PHE A 55 -7.69 -2.16 -0.31
C PHE A 55 -7.32 -2.15 1.17
N LEU A 56 -7.77 -1.14 1.91
CA LEU A 56 -7.45 -0.96 3.32
C LEU A 56 -8.09 -2.00 4.25
N THR A 57 -9.35 -2.41 4.00
CA THR A 57 -10.08 -3.30 4.94
C THR A 57 -9.97 -4.78 4.61
N TYR A 58 -9.41 -5.15 3.46
CA TYR A 58 -9.30 -6.56 3.05
C TYR A 58 -7.89 -6.94 2.61
N TYR A 59 -7.31 -6.22 1.63
CA TYR A 59 -6.00 -6.62 1.09
C TYR A 59 -4.85 -6.35 2.05
N VAL A 60 -4.82 -5.21 2.75
CA VAL A 60 -3.78 -4.92 3.76
C VAL A 60 -3.79 -5.95 4.92
N PRO A 61 -4.93 -6.28 5.55
CA PRO A 61 -4.98 -7.35 6.55
C PRO A 61 -4.51 -8.72 6.03
N GLN A 62 -4.92 -9.12 4.82
CA GLN A 62 -4.50 -10.39 4.24
C GLN A 62 -2.99 -10.42 3.96
N ALA A 63 -2.42 -9.31 3.47
CA ALA A 63 -0.98 -9.19 3.29
C ALA A 63 -0.22 -9.29 4.62
N ALA A 64 -0.76 -8.69 5.69
CA ALA A 64 -0.18 -8.78 7.02
C ALA A 64 -0.15 -10.22 7.55
N GLU A 65 -1.24 -10.98 7.38
CA GLU A 65 -1.32 -12.40 7.78
C GLU A 65 -0.28 -13.26 7.03
N VAL A 66 -0.13 -13.04 5.72
CA VAL A 66 0.85 -13.77 4.90
C VAL A 66 2.28 -13.42 5.33
N ALA A 67 2.58 -12.15 5.57
CA ALA A 67 3.90 -11.68 5.99
C ALA A 67 4.27 -12.21 7.39
N GLU A 68 3.33 -12.19 8.34
CA GLU A 68 3.51 -12.77 9.68
C GLU A 68 3.74 -14.28 9.61
N GLY A 69 2.98 -14.97 8.76
CA GLY A 69 3.16 -16.40 8.49
C GLY A 69 4.54 -16.73 7.93
N TYR A 70 5.05 -15.91 6.99
CA TYR A 70 6.42 -16.04 6.50
C TYR A 70 7.44 -15.84 7.61
N ALA A 71 7.34 -14.73 8.36
CA ALA A 71 8.28 -14.41 9.43
C ALA A 71 8.33 -15.51 10.51
N THR A 72 7.17 -16.04 10.89
CA THR A 72 7.04 -17.14 11.85
C THR A 72 7.65 -18.43 11.29
N LEU A 73 7.42 -18.74 10.02
CA LEU A 73 8.00 -19.91 9.37
C LEU A 73 9.53 -19.82 9.29
N ALA A 74 10.06 -18.64 8.94
CA ALA A 74 11.49 -18.39 8.77
C ALA A 74 12.29 -18.50 10.07
N LYS A 75 11.66 -18.20 11.22
CA LYS A 75 12.29 -18.27 12.55
C LYS A 75 12.37 -19.69 13.14
N ARG A 76 11.76 -20.69 12.50
CA ARG A 76 11.82 -22.08 13.00
C ARG A 76 13.25 -22.60 12.93
N ARG A 77 13.65 -23.47 13.87
CA ARG A 77 14.98 -24.12 13.91
C ARG A 77 15.34 -24.85 12.61
N ALA A 78 14.35 -25.48 11.99
CA ALA A 78 14.46 -26.13 10.68
C ALA A 78 13.28 -25.69 9.79
N PRO A 79 13.40 -24.55 9.09
CA PRO A 79 12.30 -24.02 8.30
C PRO A 79 12.14 -24.83 7.00
N SER A 80 10.90 -25.09 6.61
CA SER A 80 10.61 -25.77 5.33
C SER A 80 10.85 -24.81 4.18
N GLN A 81 11.90 -25.04 3.40
CA GLN A 81 12.27 -24.21 2.25
C GLN A 81 11.15 -24.17 1.20
N VAL A 82 10.51 -25.31 0.92
CA VAL A 82 9.36 -25.36 -0.01
C VAL A 82 8.21 -24.45 0.44
N ARG A 83 7.87 -24.44 1.74
CA ARG A 83 6.84 -23.54 2.25
C ARG A 83 7.29 -22.08 2.22
N LEU A 84 8.54 -21.78 2.57
CA LEU A 84 9.08 -20.42 2.49
C LEU A 84 9.03 -19.88 1.07
N SER A 85 9.43 -20.67 0.07
CA SER A 85 9.37 -20.26 -1.33
C SER A 85 7.93 -20.04 -1.79
N LYS A 86 6.98 -20.91 -1.40
CA LYS A 86 5.56 -20.74 -1.75
C LYS A 86 4.97 -19.46 -1.16
N VAL A 87 5.16 -19.22 0.14
CA VAL A 87 4.67 -18.01 0.80
C VAL A 87 5.38 -16.76 0.25
N GLY A 88 6.69 -16.84 0.00
CA GLY A 88 7.45 -15.76 -0.61
C GLY A 88 6.97 -15.39 -2.02
N ALA A 89 6.55 -16.38 -2.83
CA ALA A 89 5.94 -16.11 -4.13
C ALA A 89 4.59 -15.39 -4.00
N VAL A 90 3.81 -15.68 -2.97
CA VAL A 90 2.58 -14.93 -2.66
C VAL A 90 2.91 -13.48 -2.27
N ILE A 91 3.93 -13.27 -1.44
CA ILE A 91 4.38 -11.91 -1.06
C ILE A 91 4.82 -11.11 -2.29
N THR A 92 5.59 -11.71 -3.21
CA THR A 92 5.96 -11.04 -4.47
C THR A 92 4.72 -10.63 -5.27
N LYS A 93 3.73 -11.52 -5.45
CA LYS A 93 2.49 -11.18 -6.17
C LYS A 93 1.69 -10.07 -5.48
N LEU A 94 1.65 -10.08 -4.15
CA LEU A 94 1.01 -9.03 -3.37
C LEU A 94 1.73 -7.69 -3.57
N GLN A 95 3.07 -7.70 -3.62
CA GLN A 95 3.87 -6.51 -3.88
C GLN A 95 3.53 -5.90 -5.24
N ASP A 96 3.54 -6.70 -6.30
CA ASP A 96 3.21 -6.25 -7.65
C ASP A 96 1.79 -5.65 -7.69
N ALA A 97 0.83 -6.29 -7.03
CA ALA A 97 -0.54 -5.80 -6.95
C ALA A 97 -0.67 -4.49 -6.16
N PHE A 98 0.08 -4.33 -5.07
CA PHE A 98 0.07 -3.10 -4.26
C PHE A 98 0.70 -1.93 -5.02
N VAL A 99 1.82 -2.15 -5.71
CA VAL A 99 2.47 -1.14 -6.56
C VAL A 99 1.50 -0.69 -7.66
N HIS A 100 0.94 -1.64 -8.41
CA HIS A 100 -0.01 -1.31 -9.48
C HIS A 100 -1.25 -0.56 -8.97
N TYR A 101 -1.73 -0.91 -7.78
CA TYR A 101 -2.85 -0.21 -7.16
C TYR A 101 -2.48 1.23 -6.78
N ALA A 102 -1.31 1.44 -6.17
CA ALA A 102 -0.83 2.76 -5.79
C ALA A 102 -0.61 3.67 -7.00
N ASP A 103 -0.01 3.13 -8.07
CA ASP A 103 0.17 3.84 -9.34
C ASP A 103 -1.18 4.25 -9.95
N SER A 104 -2.16 3.33 -9.96
CA SER A 104 -3.50 3.63 -10.47
C SER A 104 -4.22 4.73 -9.68
N LEU A 105 -3.99 4.80 -8.36
CA LEU A 105 -4.51 5.89 -7.54
C LEU A 105 -3.84 7.22 -7.90
N ALA A 106 -2.51 7.23 -8.05
CA ALA A 106 -1.76 8.42 -8.44
C ALA A 106 -2.23 8.94 -9.81
N ASP A 107 -2.40 8.06 -10.81
CA ASP A 107 -2.91 8.44 -12.14
C ASP A 107 -4.33 9.03 -12.07
N SER A 108 -5.20 8.46 -11.22
CA SER A 108 -6.56 8.99 -11.03
C SER A 108 -6.57 10.38 -10.38
N GLU A 109 -5.62 10.65 -9.49
CA GLU A 109 -5.44 11.96 -8.85
C GLU A 109 -4.82 12.98 -9.82
N LEU A 110 -3.86 12.56 -10.66
CA LEU A 110 -3.28 13.41 -11.72
C LEU A 110 -4.33 13.84 -12.75
N GLY A 111 -5.27 12.96 -13.10
CA GLY A 111 -6.41 13.33 -13.95
C GLY A 111 -7.29 14.44 -13.35
N THR A 112 -7.41 14.52 -12.01
CA THR A 112 -8.08 15.64 -11.34
C THR A 112 -7.23 16.90 -11.26
N LEU A 113 -5.91 16.77 -11.08
CA LEU A 113 -4.99 17.90 -11.03
C LEU A 113 -4.89 18.61 -12.39
N ASP A 114 -4.94 17.89 -13.51
CA ASP A 114 -4.97 18.49 -14.85
C ASP A 114 -6.26 19.31 -15.09
N VAL A 115 -7.38 18.89 -14.51
CA VAL A 115 -8.65 19.65 -14.54
C VAL A 115 -8.53 20.91 -13.68
N ASP A 116 -7.99 20.77 -12.47
CA ASP A 116 -7.77 21.91 -11.57
C ASP A 116 -6.81 22.94 -12.19
N LEU A 117 -5.74 22.49 -12.85
CA LEU A 117 -4.80 23.36 -13.57
C LEU A 117 -5.44 24.05 -14.77
N ARG A 118 -6.32 23.38 -15.52
CA ARG A 118 -7.09 24.02 -16.62
C ARG A 118 -8.03 25.09 -16.08
N LEU A 119 -8.74 24.81 -14.98
CA LEU A 119 -9.63 25.78 -14.34
C LEU A 119 -8.87 27.00 -13.82
N ILE A 120 -7.70 26.80 -13.21
CA ILE A 120 -6.82 27.91 -12.79
C ILE A 120 -6.36 28.73 -14.02
N GLN A 121 -5.98 28.07 -15.12
CA GLN A 121 -5.60 28.77 -16.35
C GLN A 121 -6.76 29.54 -17.00
N GLU A 122 -7.98 29.01 -16.97
CA GLU A 122 -9.18 29.69 -17.44
C GLU A 122 -9.50 30.91 -16.58
N SER A 123 -9.46 30.79 -15.25
CA SER A 123 -9.68 31.91 -14.33
C SER A 123 -8.66 33.04 -14.49
N LEU A 124 -7.38 32.71 -14.70
CA LEU A 124 -6.32 33.70 -14.96
C LEU A 124 -6.53 34.44 -16.30
N LYS A 125 -7.04 33.77 -17.34
CA LYS A 125 -7.34 34.42 -18.62
C LYS A 125 -8.54 35.38 -18.51
N GLU A 126 -9.55 35.04 -17.73
CA GLU A 126 -10.70 35.90 -17.48
C GLU A 126 -10.34 37.16 -16.67
N ASP A 127 -9.41 37.05 -15.72
CA ASP A 127 -8.96 38.17 -14.90
C ASP A 127 -7.97 39.12 -15.61
N ILE A 128 -7.13 38.60 -16.51
CA ILE A 128 -6.17 39.42 -17.29
C ILE A 128 -6.83 40.03 -18.54
N GLY A 129 -8.02 39.54 -18.93
CA GLY A 129 -8.77 40.00 -20.10
C GLY A 129 -9.74 41.16 -19.87
N ARG A 130 -9.73 41.81 -18.70
CA ARG A 130 -10.52 43.02 -18.41
C ARG A 130 -9.67 44.29 -18.31
#